data_AF-A0A928N4E3-F1
#
_entry.id   AF-A0A928N4E3-F1
#
_cell.length_a   1.000
_cell.length_b   1.000
_cell.length_c   1.000
_cell.angle_alpha   90.00
_cell.angle_beta   90.00
_cell.angle_gamma   90.00
#
_symmetry.space_group_name_H-M   'P 1'
#
loop_
_entity.id
_entity.type
_entity.pdbx_description
1 polymer ?
#
loop_
_entity_poly.entity_id
_entity_poly.type
_entity_poly.pdbx_seq_one_letter_code
_entity_poly.pdbx_strand_id
1 'polypeptide(L)'
;MRDRLIELLNKKYDHFCDQCGVNKDSHYTDSLADYLLANGVIVPPVVAGDKVYRIVDMSKTACRCFVTEETVEKYTVVYKNILGNYNLIPFDDFGKTVFLTKEEAEAALRKEGEKNDK
;
A
#
# COMPACT_ATOMS: atom_id res chain seq x y z
N MET A 1 -6.84 -1.20 -0.44
CA MET A 1 -6.98 -0.71 0.96
C MET A 1 -7.69 -1.73 1.85
N ARG A 2 -8.83 -2.30 1.45
CA ARG A 2 -9.51 -3.38 2.17
C ARG A 2 -8.60 -4.55 2.55
N ASP A 3 -7.89 -5.11 1.56
CA ASP A 3 -7.03 -6.28 1.80
C ASP A 3 -5.89 -5.99 2.78
N ARG A 4 -5.36 -4.76 2.75
CA ARG A 4 -4.35 -4.30 3.71
C ARG A 4 -4.90 -4.22 5.13
N LEU A 5 -6.13 -3.73 5.30
CA LEU A 5 -6.77 -3.71 6.62
C LEU A 5 -6.99 -5.12 7.16
N ILE A 6 -7.45 -6.04 6.31
CA ILE A 6 -7.62 -7.45 6.65
C ILE A 6 -6.29 -8.07 7.07
N GLU A 7 -5.21 -7.81 6.32
CA GLU A 7 -3.86 -8.27 6.67
C GLU A 7 -3.42 -7.76 8.05
N LEU A 8 -3.63 -6.46 8.34
CA LEU A 8 -3.28 -5.86 9.64
C LEU A 8 -4.08 -6.45 10.79
N LEU A 9 -5.38 -6.65 10.60
CA LEU A 9 -6.25 -7.28 11.59
C LEU A 9 -5.82 -8.74 11.83
N ASN A 10 -5.54 -9.49 10.77
CA ASN A 10 -5.06 -10.87 10.90
C ASN A 10 -3.74 -10.93 11.67
N LYS A 11 -2.76 -10.06 11.37
CA LYS A 11 -1.48 -9.95 12.09
C LYS A 11 -1.65 -9.61 13.57
N LYS A 12 -2.50 -8.62 13.91
CA LYS A 12 -2.68 -8.19 15.31
C LYS A 12 -3.33 -9.27 16.16
N TYR A 13 -4.29 -9.99 15.57
CA TYR A 13 -5.06 -11.01 16.27
C TYR A 13 -4.52 -12.43 15.99
N ASP A 14 -3.27 -12.58 15.57
CA ASP A 14 -2.62 -13.88 15.34
C ASP A 14 -2.36 -14.63 16.66
N HIS A 15 -2.43 -13.93 17.78
CA HIS A 15 -2.36 -14.50 19.12
C HIS A 15 -3.76 -14.65 19.70
N PHE A 16 -4.18 -15.90 19.86
CA PHE A 16 -5.35 -16.30 20.61
C PHE A 16 -5.41 -15.58 21.97
N CYS A 17 -6.57 -15.07 22.33
CA CYS A 17 -6.95 -14.98 23.73
C CYS A 17 -7.92 -16.15 23.96
N ASP A 18 -7.39 -17.24 24.53
CA ASP A 18 -8.17 -18.44 24.90
C ASP A 18 -9.32 -18.11 25.86
N GLN A 19 -9.29 -16.91 26.47
CA GLN A 19 -10.31 -16.41 27.40
C GLN A 19 -11.52 -15.76 26.74
N CYS A 20 -11.45 -15.34 25.46
CA CYS A 20 -12.51 -14.50 24.89
C CYS A 20 -13.50 -15.23 23.98
N GLY A 21 -13.31 -16.52 23.68
CA GLY A 21 -14.33 -17.35 23.01
C GLY A 21 -14.75 -16.89 21.60
N VAL A 22 -14.05 -15.91 21.02
CA VAL A 22 -14.34 -15.38 19.68
C VAL A 22 -13.68 -16.30 18.67
N ASN A 23 -14.47 -17.16 18.04
CA ASN A 23 -14.01 -17.98 16.93
C ASN A 23 -13.70 -17.07 15.74
N LYS A 24 -12.42 -16.84 15.45
CA LYS A 24 -11.98 -16.09 14.26
C LYS A 24 -12.11 -16.99 13.04
N ASP A 25 -13.34 -17.19 12.58
CA ASP A 25 -13.51 -17.57 11.18
C ASP A 25 -13.08 -16.36 10.33
N SER A 26 -12.41 -16.60 9.20
CA SER A 26 -11.95 -15.55 8.27
C SER A 26 -13.04 -14.52 7.93
N HIS A 27 -14.29 -14.97 7.96
CA HIS A 27 -15.49 -14.16 7.79
C HIS A 27 -15.62 -13.01 8.81
N TYR A 28 -15.14 -13.18 10.05
CA TYR A 28 -15.17 -12.12 11.07
C TYR A 28 -14.21 -10.97 10.73
N THR A 29 -12.97 -11.29 10.35
CA THR A 29 -11.98 -10.26 9.99
C THR A 29 -12.44 -9.46 8.78
N ASP A 30 -12.98 -10.14 7.77
CA ASP A 30 -13.54 -9.51 6.57
C ASP A 30 -14.70 -8.58 6.91
N SER A 31 -15.66 -9.06 7.70
CA SER A 31 -16.83 -8.27 8.13
C SER A 31 -16.41 -7.05 8.96
N LEU A 32 -15.41 -7.21 9.84
CA LEU A 32 -14.88 -6.11 10.64
C LEU A 32 -14.15 -5.08 9.76
N ALA A 33 -13.36 -5.53 8.78
CA ALA A 33 -12.70 -4.63 7.84
C ALA A 33 -13.72 -3.81 7.05
N ASP A 34 -14.78 -4.45 6.54
CA ASP A 34 -15.85 -3.76 5.82
C ASP A 34 -16.59 -2.75 6.70
N TYR A 35 -16.92 -3.13 7.94
CA TYR A 35 -17.54 -2.23 8.90
C TYR A 35 -16.68 -1.00 9.18
N LEU A 36 -15.37 -1.18 9.42
CA LEU A 36 -14.46 -0.08 9.71
C LEU A 36 -14.35 0.87 8.51
N LEU A 37 -14.20 0.35 7.30
CA LEU A 37 -14.14 1.17 6.08
C LEU A 37 -15.44 1.93 5.85
N ALA A 38 -16.60 1.29 6.05
CA ALA A 38 -17.90 1.92 5.93
C ALA A 38 -18.10 3.08 6.94
N ASN A 39 -17.39 3.04 8.07
CA ASN A 39 -17.40 4.08 9.09
C ASN A 39 -16.25 5.09 8.94
N GLY A 40 -15.60 5.14 7.79
CA GLY A 40 -14.60 6.17 7.46
C GLY A 40 -13.21 5.91 8.04
N VAL A 41 -12.91 4.68 8.47
CA VAL A 41 -11.53 4.32 8.82
C VAL A 41 -10.66 4.37 7.57
N ILE A 42 -9.61 5.16 7.64
CA ILE A 42 -8.63 5.32 6.56
C ILE A 42 -7.43 4.46 6.90
N VAL A 43 -6.99 3.67 5.93
CA VAL A 43 -5.86 2.76 6.08
C VAL A 43 -4.78 3.18 5.10
N PRO A 44 -3.71 3.83 5.58
CA PRO A 44 -2.57 4.17 4.74
C PRO A 44 -2.02 2.92 4.04
N PRO A 45 -1.60 3.02 2.77
CA PRO A 45 -1.06 1.88 2.03
C PRO A 45 0.29 1.40 2.58
N VAL A 46 1.02 2.29 3.25
CA VAL A 46 2.37 2.11 3.82
C VAL A 46 2.53 3.00 5.06
N VAL A 47 3.60 2.79 5.83
CA VAL A 47 3.97 3.61 6.99
C VAL A 47 5.35 4.26 6.82
N ALA A 48 5.63 5.30 7.59
CA ALA A 48 6.97 5.89 7.68
C ALA A 48 8.07 4.81 7.88
N GLY A 49 9.14 4.90 7.09
CA GLY A 49 10.24 3.93 7.04
C GLY A 49 10.08 2.84 6.00
N ASP A 50 8.88 2.63 5.45
CA ASP A 50 8.68 1.67 4.36
C ASP A 50 9.40 2.12 3.08
N LYS A 51 9.64 1.14 2.21
CA LYS A 51 10.22 1.34 0.89
C LYS A 51 9.19 1.01 -0.17
N VAL A 52 9.09 1.88 -1.17
CA VAL A 52 8.20 1.72 -2.33
C VAL A 52 8.97 1.91 -3.63
N TYR A 53 8.40 1.47 -4.74
CA TYR A 53 8.95 1.63 -6.08
C TYR A 53 7.97 2.38 -6.96
N ARG A 54 8.40 3.51 -7.51
CA ARG A 54 7.57 4.37 -8.36
C ARG A 54 8.05 4.31 -9.81
N ILE A 55 7.13 4.03 -10.73
CA ILE A 55 7.37 4.21 -12.16
C ILE A 55 7.43 5.71 -12.43
N VAL A 56 8.47 6.12 -13.14
CA VAL A 56 8.64 7.51 -13.57
C VAL A 56 8.32 7.57 -15.05
N ASP A 57 7.15 8.13 -15.37
CA ASP A 57 6.54 8.16 -16.71
C ASP A 57 7.50 8.63 -17.80
N MET A 58 8.38 9.58 -17.49
CA MET A 58 9.33 10.13 -18.46
C MET A 58 10.56 9.25 -18.73
N SER A 59 10.89 8.32 -17.83
CA SER A 59 12.12 7.53 -17.93
C SER A 59 11.91 6.04 -18.15
N LYS A 60 10.66 5.54 -18.14
CA LYS A 60 10.37 4.09 -18.21
C LYS A 60 11.19 3.28 -17.19
N THR A 61 11.46 3.87 -16.03
CA THR A 61 12.24 3.24 -14.95
C THR A 61 11.47 3.25 -13.64
N ALA A 62 11.75 2.25 -12.81
CA ALA A 62 11.27 2.19 -11.44
C ALA A 62 12.31 2.82 -10.51
N CYS A 63 11.90 3.84 -9.76
CA CYS A 63 12.70 4.51 -8.76
C CYS A 63 12.37 3.98 -7.37
N ARG A 64 13.39 3.62 -6.60
CA ARG A 64 13.25 3.27 -5.18
C ARG A 64 13.05 4.52 -4.33
N CYS A 65 12.02 4.51 -3.51
CA CYS A 65 11.59 5.63 -2.67
C CYS A 65 11.45 5.18 -1.23
N PHE A 66 11.77 6.07 -0.28
CA PHE A 66 11.61 5.82 1.15
C PHE A 66 10.49 6.69 1.70
N VAL A 67 9.50 6.07 2.33
CA VAL A 67 8.39 6.76 2.97
C VAL A 67 8.92 7.50 4.19
N THR A 68 8.65 8.79 4.27
CA THR A 68 9.11 9.64 5.38
C THR A 68 7.98 9.97 6.35
N GLU A 69 6.77 10.15 5.84
CA GLU A 69 5.57 10.43 6.63
C GLU A 69 4.32 10.14 5.80
N GLU A 70 3.21 9.83 6.47
CA GLU A 70 1.89 9.70 5.88
C GLU A 70 1.01 10.90 6.26
N THR A 71 0.24 11.42 5.29
CA THR A 71 -0.67 12.54 5.51
C THR A 71 -2.08 12.11 5.16
N VAL A 72 -2.95 12.09 6.18
CA VAL A 72 -4.38 11.78 6.01
C VAL A 72 -5.10 12.96 5.36
N GLU A 73 -4.71 14.19 5.71
CA GLU A 73 -5.14 15.39 4.99
C GLU A 73 -4.56 15.35 3.57
N LYS A 74 -5.39 15.03 2.58
CA LYS A 74 -5.09 14.80 1.14
C LYS A 74 -4.79 13.35 0.73
N TYR A 75 -4.81 12.38 1.64
CA TYR A 75 -4.56 10.96 1.33
C TYR A 75 -3.27 10.74 0.55
N THR A 76 -2.16 11.24 1.10
CA THR A 76 -0.85 11.19 0.46
C THR A 76 0.22 10.58 1.35
N VAL A 77 1.23 10.01 0.71
CA VAL A 77 2.48 9.58 1.33
C VAL A 77 3.57 10.55 0.91
N VAL A 78 4.33 11.06 1.86
CA VAL A 78 5.55 11.83 1.58
C VAL A 78 6.72 10.86 1.50
N TYR A 79 7.53 11.01 0.47
CA TYR A 79 8.69 10.15 0.28
C TYR A 79 9.93 10.95 -0.10
N LYS A 80 11.07 10.36 0.23
CA LYS A 80 12.39 10.80 -0.21
C LYS A 80 12.88 9.91 -1.34
N ASN A 81 13.18 10.51 -2.49
CA ASN A 81 13.76 9.78 -3.62
C ASN A 81 15.28 9.57 -3.43
N ILE A 82 15.90 8.80 -4.33
CA ILE A 82 17.35 8.53 -4.29
C ILE A 82 18.22 9.79 -4.43
N LEU A 83 17.67 10.88 -4.99
CA LEU A 83 18.34 12.18 -5.14
C LEU A 83 18.16 13.07 -3.90
N GLY A 84 17.43 12.60 -2.89
CA GLY A 84 17.18 13.32 -1.64
C GLY A 84 16.01 14.29 -1.66
N ASN A 85 15.25 14.38 -2.76
CA ASN A 85 14.09 15.27 -2.88
C ASN A 85 12.86 14.66 -2.20
N TYR A 86 12.11 15.52 -1.53
CA TYR A 86 10.80 15.18 -0.94
C TYR A 86 9.70 15.40 -1.97
N ASN A 87 8.79 14.43 -2.07
CA ASN A 87 7.67 14.44 -3.01
C ASN A 87 6.45 13.77 -2.37
N LEU A 88 5.28 14.00 -2.98
CA LEU A 88 4.00 13.44 -2.53
C LEU A 88 3.51 12.36 -3.50
N ILE A 89 2.96 11.28 -2.95
CA ILE A 89 2.29 10.20 -3.69
C ILE A 89 0.85 10.11 -3.18
N PRO A 90 -0.18 10.34 -4.01
CA PRO A 90 -1.56 10.02 -3.68
C PRO A 90 -1.76 8.52 -3.38
N PHE A 91 -2.62 8.18 -2.43
CA PHE A 91 -2.95 6.79 -2.12
C PHE A 91 -3.49 6.03 -3.35
N ASP A 92 -4.18 6.73 -4.25
CA ASP A 92 -4.76 6.15 -5.47
C ASP A 92 -3.74 5.74 -6.54
N ASP A 93 -2.48 6.15 -6.41
CA ASP A 93 -1.39 5.77 -7.31
C ASP A 93 -0.79 4.40 -6.97
N PHE A 94 -1.06 3.89 -5.76
CA PHE A 94 -0.61 2.56 -5.34
C PHE A 94 -1.30 1.47 -6.15
N GLY A 95 -0.49 0.53 -6.67
CA GLY A 95 -0.91 -0.52 -7.60
C GLY A 95 -1.02 -0.08 -9.06
N LYS A 96 -0.84 1.23 -9.37
CA LYS A 96 -0.88 1.76 -10.74
C LYS A 96 0.51 2.20 -11.20
N THR A 97 1.06 3.19 -10.51
CA THR A 97 2.40 3.76 -10.79
C THR A 97 3.33 3.60 -9.59
N VAL A 98 2.81 3.22 -8.41
CA VAL A 98 3.59 2.97 -7.20
C VAL A 98 3.33 1.56 -6.71
N PHE A 99 4.40 0.82 -6.41
CA PHE A 99 4.37 -0.59 -6.04
C PHE A 99 5.15 -0.82 -4.75
N LEU A 100 4.74 -1.83 -3.98
CA LEU A 100 5.39 -2.16 -2.72
C LEU A 100 6.67 -2.97 -2.94
N THR A 101 6.73 -3.73 -4.05
CA THR A 101 7.88 -4.58 -4.38
C THR A 101 8.55 -4.16 -5.69
N LYS A 102 9.80 -4.62 -5.88
CA LYS A 102 10.56 -4.35 -7.10
C LYS A 102 9.94 -5.12 -8.27
N GLU A 103 9.55 -6.35 -7.99
CA GLU A 103 9.05 -7.34 -8.92
C GLU A 103 7.72 -6.88 -9.52
N GLU A 104 6.82 -6.31 -8.71
CA GLU A 104 5.57 -5.69 -9.18
C GLU A 104 5.85 -4.50 -10.10
N ALA A 105 6.79 -3.62 -9.72
CA ALA A 105 7.17 -2.47 -10.54
C ALA A 105 7.78 -2.89 -11.89
N GLU A 106 8.65 -3.90 -11.89
CA GLU A 106 9.25 -4.46 -13.12
C GLU A 106 8.22 -5.19 -14.00
N ALA A 107 7.25 -5.87 -13.39
CA ALA A 107 6.14 -6.48 -14.12
C ALA A 107 5.25 -5.40 -14.77
N ALA A 108 4.97 -4.30 -14.07
CA ALA A 108 4.21 -3.18 -14.61
C ALA A 108 4.96 -2.49 -15.77
N LEU A 109 6.26 -2.22 -15.62
CA LEU A 109 7.09 -1.65 -16.69
C LEU A 109 7.11 -2.50 -17.96
N ARG A 110 7.22 -3.83 -17.82
CA ARG A 110 7.19 -4.75 -18.97
C ARG A 110 5.88 -4.65 -19.74
N LYS A 111 4.74 -4.63 -19.03
CA LYS A 111 3.41 -4.47 -19.64
C LYS A 111 3.24 -3.13 -20.37
N GLU A 112 3.84 -2.05 -19.87
CA GLU A 112 3.83 -0.76 -20.56
C GLU A 112 4.71 -0.75 -21.81
N GLY A 113 5.86 -1.45 -21.80
CA GLY A 113 6.69 -1.63 -22.99
C GLY A 113 5.93 -2.32 -24.12
N GLU A 114 5.28 -3.46 -23.82
CA GLU A 114 4.53 -4.26 -24.80
C GLU A 114 3.32 -3.55 -25.41
N LYS A 115 2.72 -2.57 -24.71
CA LYS A 115 1.61 -1.76 -25.23
C LYS A 115 2.04 -0.71 -26.24
N ASN A 116 3.29 -0.26 -26.18
CA ASN A 116 3.83 0.78 -27.06
C ASN A 116 4.45 0.21 -28.35
N ASP A 117 4.63 -1.11 -28.42
CA ASP A 117 5.16 -1.84 -29.59
C ASP A 117 4.05 -2.45 -30.48
N LYS A 118 2.78 -2.10 -30.23
CA LYS A 118 1.60 -2.48 -31.04
C LYS A 118 0.96 -1.25 -31.67
#